data_AF-X8BFX0-F1
#
_entry.id   AF-X8BFX0-F1
#
_cell.length_a   1.000
_cell.length_b   1.000
_cell.length_c   1.000
_cell.angle_alpha   90.00
_cell.angle_beta   90.00
_cell.angle_gamma   90.00
#
_symmetry.space_group_name_H-M   'P 1'
#
loop_
_entity.id
_entity.type
_entity.pdbx_description
1 polymer ?
#
loop_
_entity_poly.entity_id
_entity_poly.type
_entity_poly.pdbx_seq_one_letter_code
_entity_poly.pdbx_strand_id
1 'polypeptide(L)'
;MNVDAERYLVTRTIAARPEQIFAVLADPSRHHSTEPTDWVRDAGDTAPITETGQVFAMNMYLPAAGGDYVTYNLVNVFDENRESDHPHPAC
;
A
#
# COMPACT_ATOMS: atom_id res chain seq x y z
N MET A 1 -28.43 -0.72 12.23
CA MET A 1 -27.44 0.27 11.72
C MET A 1 -26.97 -0.24 10.38
N ASN A 2 -27.42 0.36 9.30
CA ASN A 2 -26.93 0.02 7.97
C ASN A 2 -25.62 0.79 7.79
N VAL A 3 -24.50 0.10 7.98
CA VAL A 3 -23.18 0.66 7.71
C VAL A 3 -22.94 0.44 6.22
N ASP A 4 -23.54 1.28 5.39
CA ASP A 4 -23.14 1.35 3.99
C ASP A 4 -21.69 1.83 3.99
N ALA A 5 -20.77 0.88 3.84
CA ALA A 5 -19.34 1.16 3.83
C ALA A 5 -19.03 1.98 2.57
N GLU A 6 -18.51 3.18 2.77
CA GLU A 6 -18.00 4.00 1.69
C GLU A 6 -16.85 3.25 0.98
N ARG A 7 -16.88 3.22 -0.35
CA ARG A 7 -15.91 2.50 -1.18
C ARG A 7 -15.44 3.38 -2.32
N TYR A 8 -14.12 3.50 -2.44
CA TYR A 8 -13.45 4.17 -3.55
C TYR A 8 -12.71 3.12 -4.38
N LEU A 9 -12.86 3.17 -5.71
CA LEU A 9 -12.13 2.34 -6.66
C LEU A 9 -11.36 3.25 -7.61
N VAL A 10 -10.05 3.03 -7.72
CA VAL A 10 -9.16 3.72 -8.66
C VAL A 10 -8.40 2.68 -9.45
N THR A 11 -8.32 2.85 -10.76
CA THR A 11 -7.57 1.95 -11.65
C THR A 11 -6.59 2.75 -12.49
N ARG A 12 -5.36 2.23 -12.62
CA ARG A 12 -4.33 2.79 -13.49
C ARG A 12 -3.50 1.66 -14.08
N THR A 13 -3.27 1.70 -15.39
CA THR A 13 -2.35 0.79 -16.06
C THR A 13 -0.91 1.29 -15.91
N ILE A 14 -0.02 0.40 -15.50
CA ILE A 14 1.42 0.65 -15.37
C ILE A 14 2.13 -0.32 -16.29
N ALA A 15 3.01 0.18 -17.17
CA ALA A 15 3.83 -0.64 -18.07
C ALA A 15 4.99 -1.29 -17.31
N ALA A 16 4.68 -2.20 -16.40
CA ALA A 16 5.61 -2.99 -15.60
C ALA A 16 5.05 -4.40 -15.41
N ARG A 17 5.92 -5.37 -15.19
CA ARG A 17 5.48 -6.74 -14.87
C ARG A 17 4.88 -6.80 -13.46
N PRO A 18 3.90 -7.69 -13.19
CA PRO A 18 3.33 -7.88 -11.85
C PRO A 18 4.40 -8.07 -10.77
N GLU A 19 5.45 -8.84 -11.05
CA GLU A 19 6.56 -9.06 -10.11
C GLU A 19 7.30 -7.78 -9.71
N GLN A 20 7.43 -6.82 -10.62
CA GLN A 20 8.12 -5.56 -10.35
C GLN A 20 7.25 -4.65 -9.48
N ILE A 21 5.94 -4.67 -9.68
CA ILE A 21 4.98 -3.93 -8.86
C ILE A 21 4.93 -4.57 -7.47
N PHE A 22 4.80 -5.89 -7.41
CA PHE A 22 4.75 -6.63 -6.16
C PHE A 22 6.01 -6.40 -5.30
N ALA A 23 7.20 -6.42 -5.90
CA ALA A 23 8.45 -6.14 -5.19
C ALA A 23 8.51 -4.71 -4.58
N VAL A 24 7.79 -3.73 -5.13
CA VAL A 24 7.64 -2.39 -4.50
C VAL A 24 6.69 -2.48 -3.31
N LEU A 25 5.55 -3.15 -3.49
CA LEU A 25 4.50 -3.27 -2.49
C LEU A 25 4.86 -4.18 -1.32
N ALA A 26 5.78 -5.13 -1.51
CA ALA A 26 6.30 -6.01 -0.47
C ALA A 26 7.50 -5.43 0.28
N ASP A 27 8.01 -4.26 -0.11
CA ASP A 27 9.15 -3.59 0.54
C ASP A 27 8.69 -2.28 1.21
N PRO A 28 8.47 -2.29 2.55
CA PRO A 28 8.06 -1.11 3.30
C PRO A 28 8.98 0.10 3.11
N SER A 29 10.29 -0.11 2.89
CA SER A 29 11.24 0.99 2.71
C SER A 29 10.96 1.82 1.45
N ARG A 30 10.27 1.23 0.46
CA ARG A 30 9.92 1.87 -0.80
C ARG A 30 8.55 2.53 -0.80
N HIS A 31 7.76 2.36 0.27
CA HIS A 31 6.39 2.88 0.31
C HIS A 31 6.32 4.40 0.28
N HIS A 32 7.30 5.09 0.87
CA HIS A 32 7.40 6.55 0.79
C HIS A 32 7.42 7.06 -0.66
N SER A 33 8.05 6.31 -1.58
CA SER A 33 8.15 6.70 -3.00
C SER A 33 6.82 6.56 -3.76
N THR A 34 5.86 5.81 -3.23
CA THR A 34 4.54 5.60 -3.84
C THR A 34 3.53 6.65 -3.41
N GLU A 35 3.90 7.50 -2.45
CA GLU A 35 3.01 8.43 -1.79
C GLU A 35 3.29 9.88 -2.28
N PRO A 36 2.35 10.51 -3.01
CA PRO A 36 2.60 11.79 -3.68
C PRO A 36 2.46 13.05 -2.80
N THR A 37 1.93 12.94 -1.58
CA THR A 37 1.56 14.06 -0.69
C THR A 37 2.45 14.21 0.55
N ASP A 38 3.52 13.42 0.63
CA ASP A 38 4.61 13.45 1.62
C ASP A 38 4.18 13.20 3.09
N TRP A 39 3.18 12.34 3.31
CA TRP A 39 2.74 11.94 4.67
C TRP A 39 3.35 10.62 5.14
N VAL A 40 3.90 9.79 4.24
CA VAL A 40 4.73 8.62 4.59
C VAL A 40 6.19 9.04 4.66
N ARG A 41 6.83 8.93 5.83
CA ARG A 41 8.22 9.36 6.04
C ARG A 41 9.22 8.26 5.72
N ASP A 42 9.15 7.19 6.49
CA ASP A 42 10.00 6.01 6.35
C ASP A 42 9.33 4.80 6.99
N ALA A 43 9.89 3.63 6.74
CA ALA A 43 9.41 2.40 7.35
C ALA A 43 9.90 2.31 8.80
N GLY A 44 9.01 1.92 9.72
CA GLY A 44 9.39 1.62 11.10
C GLY A 44 10.20 0.32 11.21
N ASP A 45 10.06 -0.58 10.24
CA ASP A 45 10.89 -1.77 10.01
C ASP A 45 11.09 -1.95 8.49
N THR A 46 12.29 -2.32 8.08
CA THR A 46 12.65 -2.55 6.67
C THR A 46 12.55 -4.01 6.25
N ALA A 47 12.12 -4.91 7.15
CA ALA A 47 11.84 -6.29 6.81
C ALA A 47 10.79 -6.37 5.68
N PRO A 48 11.04 -7.15 4.61
CA PRO A 48 10.04 -7.36 3.58
C PRO A 48 8.75 -7.97 4.14
N ILE A 49 7.64 -7.66 3.50
CA ILE A 49 6.36 -8.33 3.72
C ILE A 49 6.41 -9.68 3.00
N THR A 50 6.15 -10.76 3.72
CA THR A 50 6.30 -12.13 3.20
C THR A 50 5.09 -13.02 3.44
N GLU A 51 4.15 -12.63 4.32
CA GLU A 51 3.01 -13.48 4.64
C GLU A 51 1.78 -12.74 5.19
N THR A 52 0.62 -13.37 5.07
CA THR A 52 -0.61 -12.97 5.76
C THR A 52 -0.42 -13.10 7.28
N GLY A 53 -0.95 -12.13 8.02
CA GLY A 53 -0.82 -12.04 9.48
C GLY A 53 0.39 -11.23 9.94
N GLN A 54 1.34 -10.93 9.04
CA GLN A 54 2.45 -10.03 9.34
C GLN A 54 1.95 -8.62 9.62
N VAL A 55 2.59 -7.94 10.58
CA VAL A 55 2.38 -6.52 10.85
C VAL A 55 3.64 -5.76 10.48
N PHE A 56 3.50 -4.64 9.77
CA PHE A 56 4.59 -3.71 9.50
C PHE A 56 4.21 -2.30 9.92
N ALA A 57 5.21 -1.51 10.32
CA ALA A 57 5.03 -0.14 10.80
C ALA A 57 5.50 0.88 9.76
N MET A 58 4.79 2.01 9.66
CA MET A 58 5.20 3.17 8.88
C MET A 58 5.23 4.39 9.79
N ASN A 59 6.32 5.15 9.74
CA ASN A 59 6.37 6.47 10.36
C ASN A 59 5.73 7.48 9.41
N MET A 60 4.84 8.30 9.97
CA MET A 60 3.97 9.18 9.23
C MET A 60 4.03 10.59 9.81
N TYR A 61 3.66 11.58 9.00
CA TYR A 61 3.49 12.95 9.46
C TYR A 61 2.25 13.59 8.86
N LEU A 62 1.42 14.17 9.71
CA LEU A 62 0.25 14.93 9.26
C LEU A 62 -0.04 16.04 10.28
N PRO A 63 -0.01 17.33 9.89
CA PRO A 63 -0.32 18.42 10.82
C PRO A 63 -1.70 18.30 11.47
N ALA A 64 -2.69 17.83 10.70
CA ALA A 64 -4.05 17.60 11.20
C ALA A 64 -4.12 16.48 12.27
N ALA A 65 -3.14 15.58 12.31
CA ALA A 65 -3.01 14.54 13.34
C ALA A 65 -2.14 14.97 14.53
N GLY A 66 -1.63 16.21 14.54
CA GLY A 66 -0.73 16.71 15.59
C GLY A 66 0.77 16.54 15.30
N GLY A 67 1.15 16.15 14.08
CA GLY A 67 2.54 15.98 13.67
C GLY A 67 2.89 14.53 13.38
N ASP A 68 3.97 14.04 13.96
CA ASP A 68 4.46 12.68 13.78
C ASP A 68 3.52 11.64 14.42
N TYR A 69 3.31 10.53 13.72
CA TYR A 69 2.59 9.37 14.22
C TYR A 69 3.07 8.08 13.55
N VAL A 70 2.65 6.93 14.09
CA VAL A 70 3.01 5.61 13.54
C VAL A 70 1.74 4.86 13.17
N THR A 71 1.74 4.24 11.98
CA THR A 71 0.70 3.30 11.57
C THR A 71 1.23 1.89 11.61
N TYR A 72 0.46 0.97 12.20
CA TYR A 72 0.71 -0.47 12.16
C TYR A 72 -0.28 -1.12 11.21
N ASN A 73 0.21 -1.71 10.12
CA ASN A 73 -0.58 -2.32 9.07
C ASN A 73 -0.57 -3.84 9.22
N LEU A 74 -1.74 -4.47 9.31
CA LEU A 74 -1.90 -5.93 9.30
C LEU A 74 -2.12 -6.42 7.87
N VAL A 75 -1.30 -7.37 7.42
CA VAL A 75 -1.42 -8.00 6.11
C VAL A 75 -2.53 -9.05 6.17
N ASN A 76 -3.67 -8.76 5.53
CA ASN A 76 -4.81 -9.69 5.50
C ASN A 76 -4.77 -10.68 4.34
N VAL A 77 -4.14 -10.30 3.23
CA VAL A 77 -3.98 -11.13 2.03
C VAL A 77 -2.59 -10.84 1.45
N PHE A 78 -1.87 -11.91 1.11
CA PHE A 78 -0.59 -11.86 0.44
C PHE A 78 -0.62 -12.88 -0.72
N ASP A 79 -0.77 -12.38 -1.94
CA ASP A 79 -0.90 -13.17 -3.17
C ASP A 79 0.16 -12.68 -4.16
N GLU A 80 1.28 -13.40 -4.23
CA GLU A 80 2.47 -12.95 -4.94
C GLU A 80 2.24 -12.79 -6.44
N ASN A 81 2.65 -11.64 -6.97
CA ASN A 81 2.71 -11.36 -8.42
C ASN A 81 1.37 -11.53 -9.15
N ARG A 82 0.25 -11.42 -8.44
CA ARG A 82 -1.08 -11.53 -9.02
C ARG A 82 -1.34 -10.47 -10.09
N GLU A 83 -1.80 -10.91 -11.25
CA GLU A 83 -2.29 -10.03 -12.30
C GLU A 83 -3.74 -9.60 -12.03
N SER A 84 -4.03 -8.32 -12.23
CA SER A 84 -5.38 -7.77 -12.10
C SER A 84 -6.12 -7.99 -13.42
N ASP A 85 -7.07 -8.93 -13.46
CA ASP A 85 -7.85 -9.28 -14.66
C ASP A 85 -8.96 -8.25 -15.00
N HIS A 86 -8.74 -6.97 -14.69
CA HIS A 86 -9.72 -5.93 -14.99
C HIS A 86 -9.65 -5.61 -16.49
N PRO A 87 -10.73 -5.83 -17.27
CA PRO A 87 -10.71 -5.57 -18.69
C PRO A 87 -10.42 -4.09 -18.95
N HIS A 88 -9.41 -3.83 -19.79
CA HIS A 88 -9.10 -2.50 -20.30
C HIS A 88 -10.36 -1.93 -20.96
N PRO A 89 -10.92 -0.79 -20.52
CA PRO A 89 -11.96 -0.14 -21.31
C PRO A 89 -11.32 0.22 -22.66
N ALA A 90 -11.85 -0.32 -23.75
CA ALA A 90 -11.35 -0.03 -25.09
C ALA A 90 -11.29 1.51 -25.29
N CYS A 91 -10.17 1.99 -25.84
CA CYS A 91 -9.99 3.39 -26.23
C CYS A 91 -11.12 3.87 -27.16
#